data_AF-A0A3D3L318-F1
#
_entry.id   AF-A0A3D3L318-F1
#
_cell.length_a   1.000
_cell.length_b   1.000
_cell.length_c   1.000
_cell.angle_alpha   90.00
_cell.angle_beta   90.00
_cell.angle_gamma   90.00
#
_symmetry.space_group_name_H-M   'P 1'
#
loop_
_entity.id
_entity.type
_entity.pdbx_description
1 polymer ?
#
loop_
_entity_poly.entity_id
_entity_poly.type
_entity_poly.pdbx_seq_one_letter_code
_entity_poly.pdbx_strand_id
1 'polypeptide(L)' 'MIETIYIESEIRSHPRTESILSRFSKARIVECERYGEVFNPKKQNFRLQKMKPALIIARKHRNFI' A
#
# COMPACT_ATOMS: atom_id res chain seq x y z
N MET A 1 -8.71 -7.08 9.65
CA MET A 1 -9.26 -6.23 8.56
C MET A 1 -8.16 -5.26 8.15
N ILE A 2 -7.94 -5.02 6.86
CA ILE A 2 -6.95 -4.03 6.42
C ILE A 2 -7.53 -2.63 6.67
N GLU A 3 -6.88 -1.85 7.53
CA GLU A 3 -7.33 -0.51 7.90
C GLU A 3 -6.69 0.59 7.04
N THR A 4 -5.55 0.33 6.42
CA THR A 4 -4.80 1.31 5.64
C THR A 4 -4.24 0.67 4.37
N ILE A 5 -4.38 1.39 3.27
CA ILE A 5 -3.90 1.03 1.94
C ILE A 5 -2.98 2.15 1.46
N TYR A 6 -1.73 1.82 1.16
CA TYR A 6 -0.79 2.70 0.49
C TYR A 6 -0.83 2.45 -1.01
N ILE A 7 -0.84 3.49 -1.82
CA ILE A 7 -0.94 3.39 -3.29
C ILE A 7 0.10 4.29 -3.91
N GLU A 8 0.85 3.78 -4.89
CA GLU A 8 1.69 4.65 -5.71
C GLU A 8 0.83 5.54 -6.61
N SER A 9 1.06 6.85 -6.58
CA SER A 9 0.23 7.86 -7.29
C SER A 9 0.05 7.53 -8.77
N GLU A 10 1.08 6.97 -9.41
CA GLU A 10 1.05 6.61 -10.84
C GLU A 10 0.05 5.51 -11.23
N ILE A 11 -0.42 4.69 -10.28
CA ILE A 11 -1.39 3.61 -10.52
C ILE A 11 -2.73 3.85 -9.83
N ARG A 12 -2.96 5.05 -9.30
CA ARG A 12 -4.18 5.41 -8.58
C ARG A 12 -5.45 5.21 -9.41
N SER A 13 -5.37 5.55 -10.71
CA SER A 13 -6.46 5.44 -11.70
C SER A 13 -6.45 4.13 -12.49
N HIS A 14 -5.58 3.17 -12.13
CA HIS A 14 -5.54 1.90 -12.83
C HIS A 14 -6.79 1.07 -12.48
N PRO A 15 -7.51 0.46 -13.45
CA PRO A 15 -8.78 -0.24 -13.17
C PRO A 15 -8.66 -1.34 -12.11
N ARG A 16 -7.51 -2.02 -12.07
CA ARG A 16 -7.22 -3.00 -11.03
C ARG A 16 -7.10 -2.37 -9.63
N THR A 17 -6.48 -1.20 -9.52
CA THR A 17 -6.38 -0.47 -8.25
C THR A 17 -7.78 -0.10 -7.77
N GLU A 18 -8.60 0.48 -8.63
CA GLU A 18 -9.98 0.85 -8.30
C GLU A 18 -10.83 -0.36 -7.88
N SER A 19 -10.69 -1.49 -8.59
CA SER A 19 -11.36 -2.75 -8.23
C SER A 19 -10.91 -3.33 -6.90
N ILE A 20 -9.66 -3.09 -6.49
CA ILE A 20 -9.17 -3.47 -5.16
C ILE A 20 -9.75 -2.51 -4.12
N LEU A 21 -9.71 -1.20 -4.36
CA LEU A 21 -10.22 -0.20 -3.42
C LEU A 21 -11.71 -0.32 -3.14
N SER A 22 -12.51 -0.69 -4.13
CA SER A 22 -13.94 -0.92 -3.94
C SER A 22 -14.24 -2.04 -2.93
N ARG A 23 -13.33 -3.00 -2.75
CA ARG A 23 -13.43 -4.08 -1.74
C ARG A 23 -13.08 -3.62 -0.33
N PHE A 24 -12.41 -2.47 -0.21
CA PHE A 24 -11.93 -1.91 1.05
C PHE A 24 -12.50 -0.49 1.29
N SER A 25 -13.82 -0.34 1.17
CA SER A 25 -14.52 0.96 1.27
C SER A 25 -14.30 1.73 2.58
N LYS A 26 -13.88 1.05 3.66
CA LYS A 26 -13.60 1.65 4.97
C LYS A 26 -12.11 1.89 5.24
N ALA A 27 -11.22 1.46 4.35
CA ALA A 27 -9.79 1.59 4.58
C ALA A 27 -9.33 3.03 4.29
N ARG A 28 -8.39 3.52 5.09
CA ARG A 28 -7.69 4.77 4.82
C ARG A 28 -6.79 4.60 3.60
N ILE A 29 -6.91 5.49 2.64
CA ILE A 29 -6.03 5.52 1.45
C ILE A 29 -4.95 6.56 1.70
N VAL A 30 -3.69 6.18 1.47
CA VAL A 30 -2.53 7.07 1.53
C VAL A 30 -1.77 6.93 0.22
N GLU A 31 -1.62 8.02 -0.51
CA GLU A 31 -0.86 8.03 -1.75
C GLU A 31 0.61 8.31 -1.45
N CYS A 32 1.52 7.67 -2.19
CA CYS A 32 2.96 7.91 -2.14
C CYS A 32 3.56 7.88 -3.53
N GLU A 33 4.73 8.49 -3.71
CA GLU A 33 5.44 8.42 -4.99
C GLU A 33 5.97 7.02 -5.24
N ARG A 34 6.68 6.44 -4.26
CA ARG A 34 7.19 5.07 -4.30
C ARG A 34 6.90 4.31 -3.03
N TYR A 35 6.57 3.03 -3.16
CA TYR A 35 6.26 2.17 -2.01
C TYR A 35 7.44 2.04 -1.03
N GLY A 36 8.68 2.16 -1.52
CA GLY A 36 9.90 2.07 -0.72
C GLY A 36 10.04 3.17 0.34
N GLU A 37 9.33 4.29 0.20
CA GLU A 37 9.28 5.35 1.21
C GLU A 37 8.51 4.91 2.47
N VAL A 38 7.56 3.99 2.29
CA VAL A 38 6.64 3.53 3.34
C VAL A 38 6.98 2.11 3.82
N PHE A 39 7.57 1.30 2.93
CA PHE A 39 7.92 -0.08 3.24
C PHE A 39 9.21 -0.14 4.07
N ASN A 40 9.10 -0.69 5.29
CA ASN A 40 10.21 -0.95 6.19
C ASN A 40 11.14 0.26 6.46
N PRO A 41 10.61 1.44 6.84
CA PRO A 41 11.44 2.58 7.20
C PRO A 41 12.33 2.25 8.41
N LYS A 42 13.49 2.92 8.51
CA LYS A 42 14.41 2.73 9.64
C LYS A 42 13.67 2.94 10.97
N LYS A 43 13.90 2.02 11.92
CA LYS A 43 13.27 1.98 13.25
C LYS A 43 11.77 1.64 13.25
N GLN A 44 11.23 1.05 12.19
CA GLN A 44 9.85 0.53 12.21
C GLN A 44 9.70 -0.57 13.28
N ASN A 45 8.61 -0.49 14.05
CA ASN A 45 8.26 -1.54 15.01
C ASN A 45 7.52 -2.68 14.30
N PHE A 46 8.24 -3.77 14.00
CA PHE A 46 7.68 -4.95 13.34
C PHE A 46 6.52 -5.61 14.09
N ARG A 47 6.47 -5.51 15.42
CA ARG A 47 5.35 -6.09 16.20
C ARG A 47 4.06 -5.33 15.94
N LEU A 48 4.13 -3.99 15.91
CA LEU A 48 2.98 -3.14 15.58
C LEU A 48 2.51 -3.39 14.14
N GLN A 49 3.43 -3.57 13.19
CA GLN A 49 3.08 -3.92 11.81
C GLN A 49 2.32 -5.25 11.70
N LYS A 50 2.76 -6.29 12.45
CA LYS A 50 2.07 -7.59 12.47
C LYS A 50 0.67 -7.50 13.10
N MET A 51 0.50 -6.64 14.10
CA MET A 51 -0.81 -6.40 14.73
C MET A 51 -1.75 -5.62 13.81
N LYS A 52 -1.21 -4.69 13.01
CA LYS A 52 -1.98 -3.81 12.12
C LYS A 52 -1.38 -3.85 10.71
N PRO A 53 -1.62 -4.94 9.95
CA PRO A 53 -1.11 -5.04 8.59
C PRO A 53 -1.79 -4.00 7.69
N ALA A 54 -0.99 -3.38 6.82
CA ALA A 54 -1.44 -2.50 5.75
C ALA A 54 -1.28 -3.20 4.40
N LEU A 55 -2.11 -2.83 3.44
CA LEU A 55 -1.94 -3.24 2.05
C LEU A 55 -1.13 -2.17 1.31
N ILE A 56 -0.21 -2.60 0.45
CA ILE A 56 0.54 -1.71 -0.42
C ILE A 56 0.22 -2.12 -1.87
N ILE A 57 -0.24 -1.17 -2.67
CA ILE A 57 -0.47 -1.34 -4.11
C ILE A 57 0.60 -0.50 -4.80
N ALA A 58 1.51 -1.17 -5.49
CA ALA A 58 2.64 -0.56 -6.17
C ALA A 58 2.75 -1.06 -7.60
N ARG A 59 3.31 -0.26 -8.48
CA ARG A 59 3.67 -0.67 -9.82
C ARG A 59 4.90 -1.58 -9.74
N LYS A 60 4.84 -2.68 -10.47
CA LYS A 60 6.02 -3.51 -10.68
C LYS A 60 6.96 -2.81 -11.65
N HIS A 61 8.09 -2.31 -11.15
CA HIS A 61 9.20 -1.86 -12.00
C HIS A 61 10.22 -2.99 -12.13
N ARG A 62 10.47 -3.52 -13.35
CA ARG A 62 11.53 -4.54 -13.64
C ARG A 62 11.46 -5.86 -12.82
N ASN A 63 12.53 -6.66 -12.87
CA ASN A 63 12.73 -7.94 -12.16
C ASN A 63 12.95 -7.78 -10.65
N PHE A 64 12.17 -6.94 -9.98
CA PHE A 64 12.07 -7.04 -8.53
C PHE A 64 11.17 -8.24 -8.23
N ILE A 65 11.79 -9.27 -7.62
CA ILE A 65 11.16 -10.48 -7.09
C ILE A 65 10.78 -10.22 -5.64
#